data_AF-A0A920QW52-F1
#
_entry.id   AF-A0A920QW52-F1
#
_cell.length_a   1.000
_cell.length_b   1.000
_cell.length_c   1.000
_cell.angle_alpha   90.00
_cell.angle_beta   90.00
_cell.angle_gamma   90.00
#
_symmetry.space_group_name_H-M   'P 1'
#
loop_
_entity.id
_entity.type
_entity.pdbx_description
1 polymer ?
#
loop_
_entity_poly.entity_id
_entity_poly.type
_entity_poly.pdbx_seq_one_letter_code
_entity_poly.pdbx_strand_id
1 'polypeptide(L)'
;MNMGVGEALTDRKVLEHAMSDLKKISGQQPIVCNARVSVATFKLRAGSPIGCKVTLRRERMYEFLDRLINVAFQELGISVD
;
A
#
# COMPACT_ATOMS: atom_id res chain seq x y z
N MET A 1 5.96 3.24 0.51
CA MET A 1 4.65 3.11 -0.17
C MET A 1 3.56 2.89 0.87
N ASN A 2 2.37 3.44 0.66
CA ASN A 2 1.20 3.17 1.49
C ASN A 2 0.03 2.76 0.60
N MET A 3 -0.89 1.97 1.14
CA MET A 3 -2.16 1.65 0.51
C MET A 3 -3.27 1.82 1.55
N GLY A 4 -4.17 2.77 1.30
CA GLY A 4 -5.43 2.89 2.03
C GLY A 4 -6.44 1.90 1.46
N VAL A 5 -7.04 1.10 2.32
CA VAL A 5 -7.98 0.03 1.94
C VAL A 5 -9.25 0.23 2.76
N GLY A 6 -10.07 1.23 2.38
CA GLY A 6 -11.30 1.58 3.11
C GLY A 6 -12.32 0.44 3.15
N GLU A 7 -12.34 -0.40 2.12
CA GLU A 7 -13.17 -1.61 2.02
C GLU A 7 -12.79 -2.68 3.04
N ALA A 8 -11.58 -2.60 3.63
CA ALA A 8 -11.14 -3.50 4.69
C ALA A 8 -12.02 -3.44 5.95
N LEU A 9 -12.78 -2.35 6.13
CA LEU A 9 -13.75 -2.22 7.22
C LEU A 9 -14.92 -3.19 7.08
N THR A 10 -15.26 -3.58 5.86
CA THR A 10 -16.37 -4.49 5.55
C THR A 10 -15.88 -5.88 5.13
N ASP A 11 -14.74 -5.97 4.45
CA ASP A 11 -14.14 -7.24 4.04
C ASP A 11 -12.64 -7.29 4.35
N ARG A 12 -12.28 -8.09 5.36
CA ARG A 12 -10.91 -8.27 5.80
C ARG A 12 -10.01 -8.92 4.74
N LYS A 13 -10.55 -9.72 3.82
CA LYS A 13 -9.76 -10.38 2.77
C LYS A 13 -9.13 -9.38 1.82
N VAL A 14 -9.80 -8.25 1.57
CA VAL A 14 -9.26 -7.17 0.71
C VAL A 14 -7.93 -6.64 1.29
N LEU A 15 -7.83 -6.51 2.61
CA LEU A 15 -6.58 -6.11 3.27
C LEU A 15 -5.48 -7.16 3.13
N GLU A 16 -5.84 -8.45 3.20
CA GLU A 16 -4.88 -9.55 3.03
C GLU A 16 -4.35 -9.61 1.60
N HIS A 17 -5.21 -9.39 0.60
CA HIS A 17 -4.82 -9.25 -0.80
C HIS A 17 -3.91 -8.03 -1.01
N ALA A 18 -4.30 -6.86 -0.51
CA ALA A 18 -3.49 -5.65 -0.56
C ALA A 18 -2.09 -5.84 0.06
N MET A 19 -2.02 -6.54 1.20
CA MET A 19 -0.74 -6.89 1.83
C MET A 19 0.09 -7.85 0.98
N SER A 20 -0.54 -8.85 0.38
CA SER A 20 0.13 -9.82 -0.49
C SER A 20 0.74 -9.14 -1.72
N ASP A 21 -0.03 -8.28 -2.37
CA ASP A 21 0.42 -7.58 -3.57
C ASP A 21 1.50 -6.55 -3.24
N LEU A 22 1.33 -5.77 -2.16
CA LEU A 22 2.35 -4.83 -1.71
C LEU A 22 3.66 -5.55 -1.32
N LYS A 23 3.57 -6.76 -0.75
CA LYS A 23 4.75 -7.60 -0.48
C LYS A 23 5.45 -8.04 -1.76
N LYS A 24 4.71 -8.49 -2.78
CA LYS A 24 5.26 -8.90 -4.07
C LYS A 24 5.95 -7.73 -4.78
N ILE A 25 5.31 -6.56 -4.79
CA ILE A 25 5.85 -5.37 -5.45
C ILE A 25 7.11 -4.85 -4.73
N SER A 26 7.06 -4.77 -3.39
CA SER A 26 8.13 -4.12 -2.62
C SER A 26 9.23 -5.05 -2.12
N GLY A 27 9.05 -6.37 -2.24
CA GLY A 27 9.97 -7.38 -1.68
C GLY A 27 10.07 -7.36 -0.14
N GLN A 28 9.18 -6.64 0.54
CA GLN A 28 9.22 -6.42 1.99
C GLN A 28 7.85 -6.67 2.62
N GLN A 29 7.83 -7.28 3.80
CA GLN A 29 6.60 -7.51 4.55
C GLN A 29 5.94 -6.18 4.95
N PRO A 30 4.70 -5.88 4.49
CA PRO A 30 3.98 -4.70 4.91
C PRO A 30 3.48 -4.80 6.35
N ILE A 31 3.37 -3.64 6.99
CA ILE A 31 2.70 -3.50 8.28
C ILE A 31 1.28 -3.01 8.09
N VAL A 32 0.35 -3.51 8.92
CA VAL A 32 -1.03 -3.04 8.95
C VAL A 32 -1.09 -1.64 9.57
N CYS A 33 -1.88 -0.77 8.96
CA CYS A 33 -2.19 0.57 9.46
C CYS A 33 -3.56 0.53 10.13
N ASN A 34 -3.59 0.84 11.43
CA ASN A 34 -4.84 0.97 12.17
C ASN A 34 -5.26 2.44 12.27
N ALA A 35 -6.57 2.67 12.30
CA ALA A 35 -7.13 4.00 12.53
C ALA A 35 -6.76 4.54 13.91
N ARG A 36 -6.41 5.82 13.98
CA ARG A 36 -6.03 6.48 15.24
C ARG A 36 -7.22 7.11 15.97
N VAL A 37 -8.28 7.41 15.23
CA VAL A 37 -9.49 8.09 15.72
C VAL A 37 -10.73 7.43 15.14
N SER A 38 -11.87 7.58 15.80
CA SER A 38 -13.18 7.12 15.32
C SER A 38 -13.86 8.24 14.54
N VAL A 39 -14.39 7.93 13.35
CA VAL A 39 -15.11 8.89 12.50
C VAL A 39 -16.39 8.25 11.99
N ALA A 40 -17.54 8.74 12.47
CA ALA A 40 -18.84 8.12 12.23
C ALA A 40 -19.24 8.10 10.75
N THR A 41 -18.95 9.17 9.99
CA THR A 41 -19.26 9.28 8.56
C THR A 41 -18.63 8.15 7.73
N PHE A 42 -17.44 7.70 8.12
CA PHE A 42 -16.72 6.60 7.46
C PHE A 42 -16.99 5.24 8.12
N LYS A 43 -17.91 5.17 9.08
CA LYS A 43 -18.17 3.98 9.92
C LYS A 43 -16.88 3.44 10.56
N LEU A 44 -15.94 4.34 10.85
CA LEU A 44 -14.60 4.00 11.29
C LEU A 44 -14.48 4.05 12.81
N ARG A 45 -13.86 3.03 13.40
CA ARG A 45 -13.49 3.03 14.83
C ARG A 45 -11.97 3.08 14.99
N ALA A 46 -11.49 3.78 16.02
CA ALA A 46 -10.08 3.74 16.39
C ALA A 46 -9.64 2.28 16.63
N GLY A 47 -8.47 1.92 16.13
CA GLY A 47 -7.93 0.56 16.15
C GLY A 47 -8.37 -0.31 14.95
N SER A 48 -9.38 0.08 14.17
CA SER A 48 -9.78 -0.68 12.98
C SER A 48 -8.63 -0.72 11.95
N PRO A 49 -8.36 -1.89 11.34
CA PRO A 49 -7.38 -1.99 10.28
C PRO A 49 -7.93 -1.35 9.00
N ILE A 50 -7.19 -0.42 8.41
CA ILE A 50 -7.64 0.41 7.29
C ILE A 50 -6.68 0.42 6.09
N GLY A 51 -5.62 -0.36 6.15
CA GLY A 51 -4.64 -0.41 5.08
C GLY A 51 -3.32 -1.00 5.52
N CYS A 52 -2.32 -0.88 4.66
CA CYS A 52 -0.98 -1.36 4.92
C CYS A 52 0.08 -0.46 4.32
N LYS A 53 1.31 -0.52 4.83
CA LYS A 53 2.43 0.24 4.30
C LYS A 53 3.75 -0.50 4.40
N VAL A 54 4.69 -0.08 3.56
CA VAL A 54 6.11 -0.43 3.64
C VAL A 54 6.94 0.83 3.57
N THR A 55 8.05 0.83 4.30
CA THR A 55 9.09 1.85 4.18
C THR A 55 10.32 1.20 3.57
N LEU A 56 10.62 1.54 2.32
CA LEU A 56 11.82 1.12 1.62
C LEU A 56 12.92 2.13 1.89
N ARG A 57 14.14 1.64 2.12
CA ARG A 57 15.32 2.47 2.40
C ARG A 57 16.53 1.85 1.71
N ARG A 58 17.55 2.68 1.44
CA ARG A 58 18.82 2.26 0.81
C ARG A 58 18.54 1.58 -0.54
N GLU A 59 19.25 0.50 -0.85
CA GLU A 59 19.19 -0.21 -2.13
C GLU A 59 17.77 -0.56 -2.58
N ARG A 60 16.91 -1.09 -1.69
CA ARG A 60 15.52 -1.44 -2.02
C ARG A 60 14.67 -0.27 -2.50
N MET A 61 14.97 0.94 -2.03
CA MET A 61 14.28 2.14 -2.50
C MET A 61 14.67 2.50 -3.92
N TYR A 62 15.97 2.42 -4.24
CA TYR A 62 16.47 2.70 -5.59
C TYR A 62 16.02 1.63 -6.58
N GLU A 63 16.06 0.36 -6.22
CA GLU A 63 15.55 -0.74 -7.06
C GLU A 63 14.05 -0.59 -7.34
N PHE A 64 13.26 -0.21 -6.35
CA PHE A 64 11.84 0.07 -6.56
C PHE A 64 11.61 1.26 -7.49
N LEU A 65 12.37 2.34 -7.33
CA LEU A 65 12.26 3.54 -8.17
C LEU A 65 12.64 3.24 -9.63
N ASP A 66 13.71 2.47 -9.83
CA ASP A 66 14.16 2.03 -11.15
C ASP A 66 13.06 1.22 -11.87
N ARG A 67 12.48 0.21 -11.20
CA ARG A 67 11.36 -0.58 -11.76
C ARG A 67 10.11 0.27 -12.00
N LEU A 68 9.82 1.23 -11.13
CA LEU A 68 8.67 2.11 -11.29
C LEU A 68 8.79 2.95 -12.57
N ILE A 69 9.95 3.57 -12.79
CA ILE A 69 10.18 4.44 -13.95
C ILE A 69 10.32 3.62 -15.24
N ASN A 70 11.15 2.58 -15.22
CA ASN A 70 11.55 1.88 -16.44
C ASN A 70 10.58 0.78 -16.87
N VAL A 71 9.70 0.31 -15.97
CA VAL A 71 8.72 -0.74 -16.31
C VAL A 71 7.30 -0.18 -16.18
N ALA A 72 6.90 0.22 -14.98
CA ALA A 72 5.50 0.55 -14.72
C ALA A 72 5.02 1.80 -15.47
N PHE A 73 5.84 2.86 -15.55
CA PHE A 73 5.46 4.08 -16.27
C PHE A 73 5.42 3.87 -17.78
N GLN A 74 6.34 3.08 -18.34
CA GLN A 74 6.29 2.72 -19.76
C GLN A 74 5.02 1.93 -20.09
N GLU A 75 4.65 0.95 -19.28
CA GLU A 75 3.40 0.18 -19.45
C GLU A 75 2.15 1.08 -19.38
N LEU A 76 2.19 2.14 -18.56
CA LEU A 76 1.11 3.12 -18.44
C LEU A 76 1.13 4.21 -19.53
N GLY A 77 2.11 4.20 -20.43
CA GLY A 77 2.28 5.23 -21.46
C GLY A 77 2.67 6.60 -20.90
N ILE A 78 3.28 6.63 -19.70
CA ILE A 78 3.79 7.84 -19.08
C ILE A 78 5.24 8.00 -19.51
N SER A 79 5.49 8.99 -20.34
CA SER A 79 6.83 9.36 -20.80
C SER A 79 7.56 10.19 -19.73
N VAL A 80 8.84 9.90 -19.51
CA VAL A 80 9.71 10.56 -18.51
C VAL A 80 10.90 11.18 -19.22
N ASP A 81 10.57 12.10 -20.12
CA ASP A 81 11.47 12.92 -20.94
C ASP A 81 11.65 14.34 -20.37
#